data_AF-A0AAW4ER72-F1
#
_entry.id   AF-A0AAW4ER72-F1
#
_cell.length_a   1.000
_cell.length_b   1.000
_cell.length_c   1.000
_cell.angle_alpha   90.00
_cell.angle_beta   90.00
_cell.angle_gamma   90.00
#
_symmetry.space_group_name_H-M   'P 1'
#
loop_
_entity.id
_entity.type
_entity.pdbx_description
1 polymer ?
#
loop_
_entity_poly.entity_id
_entity_poly.type
_entity_poly.pdbx_seq_one_letter_code
_entity_poly.pdbx_strand_id
1 'polypeptide(L)'
;MGFDDDPWGATTVEEQHWLDRHGYPNKEQHETFTGASDGILWSAANAGDIVAQVMLDTRALPEREALDRLLIKGAEGNLYALQSAASFFAGSTQGDVATGYAIARVAEMRGDTSLALAREMMFRTPLTVEQRMRGEAEALKLSRTLDSMYREKTGNEFIPDPRPLPSE
;
A
#
# COMPACT_ATOMS: atom_id res chain seq x y z
N MET A 1 -25.78 3.37 -5.55
CA MET A 1 -24.66 4.28 -5.27
C MET A 1 -23.71 4.15 -6.44
N GLY A 2 -23.33 5.26 -7.07
CA GLY A 2 -22.43 5.24 -8.22
C GLY A 2 -21.00 5.02 -7.74
N PHE A 3 -20.25 4.19 -8.47
CA PHE A 3 -18.83 3.95 -8.20
C PHE A 3 -17.91 5.01 -8.83
N ASP A 4 -18.47 5.92 -9.64
CA ASP A 4 -17.76 6.97 -10.38
C ASP A 4 -16.97 7.96 -9.49
N ASP A 5 -17.23 7.95 -8.19
CA ASP A 5 -16.65 8.85 -7.20
C ASP A 5 -15.59 8.17 -6.30
N ASP A 6 -15.29 6.88 -6.48
CA ASP A 6 -14.26 6.19 -5.70
C ASP A 6 -12.85 6.58 -6.21
N PRO A 7 -12.01 7.23 -5.38
CA PRO A 7 -10.64 7.58 -5.77
C PRO A 7 -9.76 6.37 -6.15
N TRP A 8 -10.17 5.15 -5.79
CA TRP A 8 -9.46 3.90 -6.08
C TRP A 8 -10.11 3.08 -7.20
N GLY A 9 -11.14 3.63 -7.85
CA GLY A 9 -11.73 3.11 -9.08
C GLY A 9 -12.44 1.78 -8.91
N ALA A 10 -13.11 1.54 -7.77
CA ALA A 10 -14.04 0.42 -7.68
C ALA A 10 -15.07 0.50 -8.82
N THR A 11 -15.48 -0.64 -9.33
CA THR A 11 -16.52 -0.77 -10.36
C THR A 11 -17.65 -1.70 -9.94
N THR A 12 -17.43 -2.43 -8.84
CA THR A 12 -18.36 -3.40 -8.25
C THR A 12 -18.41 -3.27 -6.73
N VAL A 13 -19.47 -3.80 -6.10
CA VAL A 13 -19.61 -3.80 -4.63
C VAL A 13 -18.54 -4.68 -3.99
N GLU A 14 -18.23 -5.81 -4.62
CA GLU A 14 -17.22 -6.76 -4.17
C GLU A 14 -15.82 -6.13 -4.13
N GLU A 15 -15.51 -5.31 -5.13
CA GLU A 15 -14.27 -4.55 -5.20
C GLU A 15 -14.21 -3.45 -4.14
N GLN A 16 -15.31 -2.72 -3.89
CA GLN A 16 -15.37 -1.76 -2.79
C GLN A 16 -15.11 -2.45 -1.44
N HIS A 17 -15.77 -3.57 -1.18
CA HIS A 17 -15.51 -4.35 0.03
C HIS A 17 -14.08 -4.90 0.11
N TRP A 18 -13.40 -5.07 -1.02
CA TRP A 18 -11.98 -5.43 -1.08
C TRP A 18 -11.11 -4.24 -0.67
N LEU A 19 -11.39 -3.05 -1.20
CA LEU A 19 -10.69 -1.83 -0.80
C LEU A 19 -10.84 -1.54 0.70
N ASP A 20 -12.07 -1.65 1.22
CA ASP A 20 -12.37 -1.38 2.63
C ASP A 20 -11.59 -2.32 3.57
N ARG A 21 -11.59 -3.63 3.30
CA ARG A 21 -10.88 -4.61 4.16
C ARG A 21 -9.36 -4.55 4.02
N HIS A 22 -8.85 -4.01 2.90
CA HIS A 22 -7.43 -3.76 2.69
C HIS A 22 -6.97 -2.36 3.08
N GLY A 23 -7.85 -1.60 3.77
CA GLY A 23 -7.50 -0.36 4.45
C GLY A 23 -7.35 0.85 3.53
N TYR A 24 -7.92 0.78 2.32
CA TYR A 24 -7.96 1.93 1.42
C TYR A 24 -8.90 3.00 2.00
N PRO A 25 -8.53 4.28 1.89
CA PRO A 25 -9.41 5.37 2.30
C PRO A 25 -10.70 5.36 1.49
N ASN A 26 -11.83 5.51 2.15
CA ASN A 26 -13.05 5.91 1.44
C ASN A 26 -12.93 7.36 0.94
N LYS A 27 -13.91 7.81 0.15
CA LYS A 27 -13.94 9.18 -0.41
C LYS A 27 -13.78 10.27 0.65
N GLU A 28 -14.55 10.20 1.73
CA GLU A 28 -14.52 11.21 2.80
C GLU A 28 -13.16 11.27 3.50
N GLN A 29 -12.58 10.11 3.83
CA GLN A 29 -11.24 10.03 4.42
C GLN A 29 -10.18 10.57 3.47
N HIS A 30 -10.27 10.22 2.18
CA HIS A 30 -9.33 10.70 1.18
C HIS A 30 -9.38 12.23 1.03
N GLU A 31 -10.57 12.80 0.88
CA GLU A 31 -10.78 14.25 0.78
C GLU A 31 -10.33 14.99 2.04
N THR A 32 -10.66 14.45 3.22
CA THR A 32 -10.32 15.05 4.51
C THR A 32 -8.81 15.05 4.74
N PHE A 33 -8.14 13.94 4.49
CA PHE A 33 -6.76 13.75 4.93
C PHE A 33 -5.71 14.17 3.90
N THR A 34 -6.04 14.21 2.60
CA THR A 34 -5.07 14.61 1.55
C THR A 34 -4.50 16.01 1.79
N GLY A 35 -5.34 16.95 2.22
CA GLY A 35 -4.92 18.32 2.56
C GLY A 35 -4.68 18.59 4.06
N ALA A 36 -4.88 17.59 4.93
CA ALA A 36 -4.81 17.79 6.37
C ALA A 36 -3.37 18.05 6.85
N SER A 37 -3.22 18.83 7.92
CA SER A 37 -1.95 18.97 8.63
C SER A 37 -1.62 17.72 9.44
N ASP A 38 -0.34 17.54 9.80
CA ASP A 38 0.09 16.39 10.61
C ASP A 38 -0.60 16.35 11.98
N GLY A 39 -0.94 17.51 12.56
CA GLY A 39 -1.69 17.57 13.81
C GLY A 39 -3.10 17.00 13.70
N ILE A 40 -3.77 17.21 12.57
CA ILE A 40 -5.11 16.63 12.30
C ILE A 40 -4.99 15.12 12.13
N LEU A 41 -4.02 14.67 11.32
CA LEU A 41 -3.80 13.24 11.12
C LEU A 41 -3.42 12.54 12.43
N TRP A 42 -2.62 13.20 13.28
CA TRP A 42 -2.21 12.66 14.58
C TRP A 42 -3.39 12.51 15.53
N SER A 43 -4.28 13.51 15.56
CA SER A 43 -5.52 13.43 16.35
C SER A 43 -6.41 12.28 15.87
N ALA A 44 -6.59 12.13 14.55
CA ALA A 44 -7.41 11.06 13.97
C ALA A 44 -6.80 9.66 14.20
N ALA A 45 -5.48 9.53 14.02
CA ALA A 45 -4.75 8.29 14.26
C ALA A 45 -4.86 7.84 15.73
N ASN A 46 -4.75 8.77 16.68
CA ASN A 46 -4.96 8.49 18.10
C ASN A 46 -6.40 8.11 18.46
N ALA A 47 -7.38 8.56 17.66
CA ALA A 47 -8.76 8.13 17.77
C ALA A 47 -9.02 6.76 17.13
N GLY A 48 -8.00 6.14 16.51
CA GLY A 48 -8.07 4.82 15.89
C GLY A 48 -8.22 4.83 14.37
N ASP A 49 -8.16 5.99 13.71
CA ASP A 49 -8.22 6.04 12.24
C ASP A 49 -6.91 5.52 11.62
N ILE A 50 -6.99 4.33 11.02
CA ILE A 50 -5.84 3.64 10.44
C ILE A 50 -5.33 4.38 9.19
N VAL A 51 -6.20 5.01 8.41
CA VAL A 51 -5.81 5.77 7.21
C VAL A 51 -4.97 6.97 7.62
N ALA A 52 -5.40 7.72 8.64
CA ALA A 52 -4.65 8.85 9.16
C ALA A 52 -3.26 8.42 9.65
N GLN A 53 -3.15 7.26 10.31
CA GLN A 53 -1.88 6.69 10.74
C GLN A 53 -0.98 6.32 9.54
N VAL A 54 -1.52 5.66 8.51
CA VAL A 54 -0.77 5.32 7.29
C VAL A 54 -0.25 6.58 6.59
N MET A 55 -1.08 7.63 6.50
CA MET A 55 -0.68 8.89 5.89
C MET A 55 0.42 9.60 6.69
N LEU A 56 0.34 9.61 8.02
CA LEU A 56 1.42 10.11 8.87
C LEU A 56 2.72 9.34 8.68
N ASP A 57 2.65 8.01 8.73
CA ASP A 57 3.84 7.18 8.55
C ASP A 57 4.44 7.37 7.15
N THR A 58 3.60 7.57 6.14
CA THR A 58 4.07 7.87 4.77
C THR A 58 4.77 9.23 4.71
N ARG A 59 4.26 10.25 5.41
CA ARG A 59 4.89 11.59 5.49
C ARG A 59 6.22 11.57 6.25
N ALA A 60 6.38 10.65 7.19
CA ALA A 60 7.62 10.47 7.95
C ALA A 60 8.69 9.68 7.17
N LEU A 61 8.40 9.09 6.01
CA LEU A 61 9.41 8.43 5.20
C LEU A 61 10.50 9.44 4.75
N PRO A 62 11.78 9.04 4.71
CA PRO A 62 12.29 7.67 4.73
C PRO A 62 12.69 7.13 6.13
N GLU A 63 12.14 7.67 7.22
CA GLU A 63 12.42 7.16 8.57
C GLU A 63 12.16 5.65 8.68
N ARG A 64 13.11 4.93 9.26
CA ARG A 64 13.07 3.45 9.34
C ARG A 64 11.86 2.98 10.14
N GLU A 65 11.60 3.62 11.27
CA GLU A 65 10.49 3.27 12.15
C GLU A 65 9.14 3.47 11.45
N ALA A 66 9.02 4.47 10.57
CA ALA A 66 7.83 4.71 9.78
C ALA A 66 7.63 3.63 8.71
N LEU A 67 8.71 3.25 8.01
CA LEU A 67 8.69 2.14 7.07
C LEU A 67 8.30 0.82 7.77
N ASP A 68 8.91 0.52 8.93
CA ASP A 68 8.61 -0.69 9.69
C ASP A 68 7.12 -0.75 10.07
N ARG A 69 6.52 0.37 10.52
CA ARG A 69 5.08 0.44 10.82
C ARG A 69 4.21 0.20 9.58
N LEU A 70 4.56 0.75 8.42
CA LEU A 70 3.84 0.52 7.17
C LEU A 70 3.93 -0.94 6.72
N LEU A 71 5.11 -1.55 6.81
CA LEU A 71 5.33 -2.95 6.46
C LEU A 71 4.59 -3.91 7.39
N ILE A 72 4.55 -3.62 8.70
CA ILE A 72 3.76 -4.40 9.66
C ILE A 72 2.28 -4.35 9.30
N LYS A 73 1.72 -3.15 9.00
CA LYS A 73 0.33 -3.02 8.55
C LYS A 73 0.09 -3.80 7.24
N GLY A 74 1.04 -3.75 6.30
CA GLY A 74 0.98 -4.51 5.06
C GLY A 74 1.02 -6.03 5.26
N ALA A 75 1.82 -6.51 6.22
CA ALA A 75 1.83 -7.92 6.61
C ALA A 75 0.46 -8.37 7.11
N GLU A 76 -0.24 -7.48 7.84
CA GLU A 76 -1.58 -7.67 8.40
C GLU A 76 -2.71 -7.50 7.38
N GLY A 77 -2.39 -7.23 6.12
CA GLY A 77 -3.36 -7.14 5.03
C GLY A 77 -3.76 -5.72 4.64
N ASN A 78 -3.20 -4.67 5.24
CA ASN A 78 -3.43 -3.29 4.80
C ASN A 78 -2.58 -2.97 3.55
N LEU A 79 -3.13 -3.20 2.37
CA LEU A 79 -2.41 -3.00 1.11
C LEU A 79 -2.27 -1.51 0.77
N TYR A 80 -3.13 -0.65 1.30
CA TYR A 80 -2.95 0.80 1.20
C TYR A 80 -1.64 1.30 1.85
N ALA A 81 -1.22 0.68 2.96
CA ALA A 81 0.07 0.98 3.59
C ALA A 81 1.25 0.62 2.68
N LEU A 82 1.19 -0.54 2.01
CA LEU A 82 2.21 -0.95 1.03
C LEU A 82 2.21 -0.04 -0.19
N GLN A 83 1.04 0.29 -0.73
CA GLN A 83 0.91 1.22 -1.87
C GLN A 83 1.48 2.61 -1.52
N SER A 84 1.19 3.12 -0.33
CA SER A 84 1.67 4.44 0.11
C SER A 84 3.19 4.46 0.25
N ALA A 85 3.78 3.43 0.85
CA ALA A 85 5.24 3.28 0.92
C ALA A 85 5.87 3.14 -0.48
N ALA A 86 5.31 2.29 -1.34
CA ALA A 86 5.79 2.10 -2.71
C ALA A 86 5.78 3.42 -3.50
N SER A 87 4.68 4.19 -3.39
CA SER A 87 4.52 5.49 -4.05
C SER A 87 5.56 6.50 -3.59
N PHE A 88 5.86 6.55 -2.28
CA PHE A 88 6.93 7.40 -1.77
C PHE A 88 8.29 7.01 -2.36
N PHE A 89 8.66 5.73 -2.29
CA PHE A 89 9.98 5.27 -2.74
C PHE A 89 10.17 5.35 -4.27
N ALA A 90 9.09 5.19 -5.05
CA ALA A 90 9.11 5.32 -6.50
C ALA A 90 9.10 6.79 -6.98
N GLY A 91 8.42 7.69 -6.25
CA GLY A 91 8.16 9.06 -6.67
C GLY A 91 9.02 10.15 -6.00
N SER A 92 9.62 9.87 -4.84
CA SER A 92 10.42 10.84 -4.07
C SER A 92 11.87 10.90 -4.53
N THR A 93 12.53 12.06 -4.41
CA THR A 93 14.00 12.16 -4.58
C THR A 93 14.78 11.46 -3.46
N GLN A 94 14.13 11.23 -2.32
CA GLN A 94 14.72 10.55 -1.16
C GLN A 94 14.47 9.03 -1.21
N GLY A 95 13.72 8.56 -2.20
CA GLY A 95 13.36 7.16 -2.37
C GLY A 95 14.37 6.38 -3.22
N ASP A 96 14.58 5.12 -2.87
CA ASP A 96 15.16 4.12 -3.76
C ASP A 96 14.07 3.47 -4.63
N VAL A 97 14.17 3.65 -5.94
CA VAL A 97 13.18 3.13 -6.90
C VAL A 97 13.09 1.61 -6.91
N ALA A 98 14.19 0.89 -6.62
CA ALA A 98 14.17 -0.57 -6.53
C ALA A 98 13.35 -1.02 -5.32
N THR A 99 13.49 -0.34 -4.18
CA THR A 99 12.66 -0.53 -2.99
C THR A 99 11.18 -0.24 -3.28
N GLY A 100 10.87 0.87 -3.97
CA GLY A 100 9.51 1.20 -4.37
C GLY A 100 8.86 0.12 -5.24
N TYR A 101 9.61 -0.40 -6.21
CA TYR A 101 9.19 -1.53 -7.03
C TYR A 101 8.95 -2.79 -6.20
N ALA A 102 9.87 -3.11 -5.29
CA ALA A 102 9.78 -4.31 -4.46
C ALA A 102 8.51 -4.31 -3.60
N ILE A 103 8.18 -3.16 -2.98
CA ILE A 103 6.98 -3.01 -2.15
C ILE A 103 5.71 -3.12 -3.02
N ALA A 104 5.66 -2.45 -4.17
CA ALA A 104 4.52 -2.56 -5.09
C ALA A 104 4.31 -4.00 -5.57
N ARG A 105 5.40 -4.72 -5.87
CA ARG A 105 5.37 -6.14 -6.26
C ARG A 105 4.85 -7.04 -5.14
N VAL A 106 5.18 -6.75 -3.88
CA VAL A 106 4.63 -7.50 -2.73
C VAL A 106 3.14 -7.24 -2.56
N ALA A 107 2.68 -5.99 -2.70
CA ALA A 107 1.25 -5.69 -2.64
C ALA A 107 0.47 -6.42 -3.77
N GLU A 108 1.04 -6.50 -4.97
CA GLU A 108 0.50 -7.31 -6.07
C GLU A 108 0.41 -8.80 -5.71
N MET A 109 1.50 -9.40 -5.20
CA MET A 109 1.51 -10.81 -4.78
C MET A 109 0.50 -11.12 -3.67
N ARG A 110 0.12 -10.11 -2.88
CA ARG A 110 -0.84 -10.22 -1.78
C ARG A 110 -2.29 -10.00 -2.19
N GLY A 111 -2.53 -9.46 -3.38
CA GLY A 111 -3.86 -9.38 -3.96
C GLY A 111 -4.16 -8.12 -4.78
N ASP A 112 -3.36 -7.05 -4.66
CA ASP A 112 -3.61 -5.83 -5.41
C ASP A 112 -3.04 -5.88 -6.84
N THR A 113 -3.74 -6.59 -7.72
CA THR A 113 -3.34 -6.71 -9.13
C THR A 113 -3.34 -5.37 -9.86
N SER A 114 -4.07 -4.35 -9.36
CA SER A 114 -4.08 -3.01 -9.97
C SER A 114 -2.69 -2.34 -9.90
N LEU A 115 -1.88 -2.68 -8.89
CA LEU A 115 -0.50 -2.20 -8.79
C LEU A 115 0.42 -2.77 -9.86
N ALA A 116 0.12 -3.94 -10.43
CA ALA A 116 0.89 -4.43 -11.58
C ALA A 116 0.78 -3.46 -12.77
N LEU A 117 -0.40 -2.87 -12.96
CA LEU A 117 -0.70 -1.93 -14.03
C LEU A 117 -0.24 -0.52 -13.69
N ALA A 118 -0.46 -0.10 -12.44
CA ALA A 118 -0.20 1.27 -12.01
C ALA A 118 1.26 1.54 -11.61
N ARG A 119 2.04 0.51 -11.22
CA ARG A 119 3.41 0.73 -10.69
C ARG A 119 4.30 1.52 -11.63
N GLU A 120 4.21 1.29 -12.93
CA GLU A 120 5.06 1.98 -13.91
C GLU A 120 4.79 3.50 -13.92
N MET A 121 3.57 3.92 -13.56
CA MET A 121 3.20 5.34 -13.41
C MET A 121 3.71 5.97 -12.11
N MET A 122 4.08 5.18 -11.10
CA MET A 122 4.62 5.69 -9.84
C MET A 122 6.06 6.19 -9.98
N PHE A 123 6.80 5.67 -10.96
CA PHE A 123 8.21 6.01 -11.14
C PHE A 123 8.37 7.30 -11.92
N ARG A 124 9.24 8.19 -11.42
CA ARG A 124 9.61 9.42 -12.15
C ARG A 124 10.33 9.15 -13.46
N THR A 125 11.03 8.02 -13.52
CA THR A 125 11.79 7.54 -14.69
C THR A 125 11.62 6.03 -14.80
N PRO A 126 11.57 5.46 -16.01
CA PRO A 126 11.53 4.02 -16.20
C PRO A 126 12.69 3.32 -15.47
N LEU A 127 12.40 2.19 -14.81
CA LEU A 127 13.42 1.37 -14.18
C LEU A 127 14.38 0.80 -15.23
N THR A 128 15.67 0.78 -14.91
CA THR A 128 16.63 -0.02 -15.66
C THR A 128 16.38 -1.52 -15.44
N VAL A 129 16.92 -2.36 -16.33
CA VAL A 129 16.83 -3.82 -16.18
C VAL A 129 17.43 -4.26 -14.84
N GLU A 130 18.56 -3.71 -14.45
CA GLU A 130 19.22 -4.04 -13.18
C GLU A 130 18.36 -3.65 -11.97
N GLN A 131 17.79 -2.45 -11.97
CA GLN A 131 16.89 -1.99 -10.89
C GLN A 131 15.65 -2.88 -10.78
N ARG A 132 15.07 -3.29 -11.92
CA ARG A 132 13.93 -4.21 -11.95
C ARG A 132 14.29 -5.59 -11.41
N MET A 133 15.43 -6.15 -11.83
CA MET A 133 15.90 -7.45 -11.33
C MET A 133 16.18 -7.42 -9.82
N ARG A 134 16.82 -6.34 -9.34
CA ARG A 134 17.04 -6.12 -7.91
C ARG A 134 15.71 -6.00 -7.16
N GLY A 135 14.77 -5.21 -7.67
CA GLY A 135 13.45 -5.03 -7.08
C GLY A 135 12.65 -6.34 -7.00
N GLU A 136 12.69 -7.20 -8.03
CA GLU A 136 12.07 -8.54 -7.97
C GLU A 136 12.71 -9.42 -6.88
N ALA A 137 14.05 -9.45 -6.80
CA ALA A 137 14.74 -10.22 -5.78
C ALA A 137 14.44 -9.72 -4.36
N GLU A 138 14.34 -8.40 -4.17
CA GLU A 138 13.95 -7.78 -2.91
C GLU A 138 12.48 -8.05 -2.58
N ALA A 139 11.58 -8.03 -3.57
CA ALA A 139 10.16 -8.35 -3.38
C ALA A 139 9.96 -9.77 -2.85
N LEU A 140 10.69 -10.75 -3.42
CA LEU A 140 10.60 -12.15 -2.95
C LEU A 140 11.08 -12.32 -1.52
N LYS A 141 12.14 -11.58 -1.11
CA LYS A 141 12.62 -11.58 0.28
C LYS A 141 11.60 -10.93 1.20
N LEU A 142 11.13 -9.73 0.82
CA LEU A 142 10.16 -8.97 1.60
C LEU A 142 8.85 -9.74 1.77
N SER A 143 8.34 -10.40 0.72
CA SER A 143 7.15 -11.25 0.81
C SER A 143 7.28 -12.29 1.91
N ARG A 144 8.39 -13.05 1.93
CA ARG A 144 8.65 -14.07 2.96
C ARG A 144 8.75 -13.48 4.37
N THR A 145 9.33 -12.28 4.48
CA THR A 145 9.37 -11.54 5.75
C THR A 145 7.97 -11.20 6.21
N LEU A 146 7.13 -10.63 5.35
CA LEU A 146 5.75 -10.29 5.71
C LEU A 146 4.89 -11.53 6.00
N ASP A 147 5.10 -12.63 5.28
CA ASP A 147 4.42 -13.91 5.54
C ASP A 147 4.80 -14.45 6.92
N SER A 148 6.07 -14.32 7.31
CA SER A 148 6.55 -14.71 8.63
C SER A 148 5.97 -13.84 9.72
N MET A 149 5.91 -12.51 9.52
CA MET A 149 5.26 -11.58 10.45
C MET A 149 3.77 -11.93 10.64
N TYR A 150 3.05 -12.21 9.54
CA TYR A 150 1.65 -12.60 9.59
C TYR A 150 1.44 -13.91 10.37
N ARG A 151 2.27 -14.92 10.10
CA ARG A 151 2.22 -16.21 10.81
C ARG A 151 2.57 -16.08 12.29
N GLU A 152 3.57 -15.29 12.64
CA GLU A 152 3.95 -15.02 14.03
C GLU A 152 2.81 -14.35 14.80
N LYS A 153 2.06 -13.44 14.16
CA LYS A 153 0.93 -12.75 14.77
C LYS A 153 -0.33 -13.60 14.88
N THR A 154 -0.67 -14.35 13.82
CA THR A 154 -2.00 -15.00 13.70
C THR A 154 -1.97 -16.50 13.95
N GLY A 155 -0.79 -17.14 13.90
CA GLY A 155 -0.64 -18.59 13.90
C GLY A 155 -0.99 -19.28 12.59
N ASN A 156 -1.39 -18.53 11.56
CA ASN A 156 -1.84 -19.07 10.27
C ASN A 156 -0.91 -18.65 9.13
N GLU A 157 -0.87 -19.46 8.07
CA GLU A 157 -0.22 -19.04 6.82
C GLU A 157 -1.03 -17.90 6.16
N PHE A 158 -0.32 -16.97 5.52
CA PHE A 158 -0.97 -15.91 4.74
C PHE A 158 -1.59 -16.52 3.47
N ILE A 159 -2.85 -16.17 3.21
CA ILE A 159 -3.56 -16.55 1.99
C ILE A 159 -3.83 -15.25 1.23
N PRO A 160 -3.29 -15.08 0.00
CA PRO A 160 -3.60 -13.92 -0.83
C PRO A 160 -5.10 -13.75 -1.05
N ASP A 161 -5.59 -12.52 -0.95
CA ASP A 161 -6.98 -12.14 -1.22
C ASP A 161 -6.99 -11.28 -2.49
N PRO A 162 -7.14 -11.88 -3.68
CA PRO A 162 -7.04 -11.15 -4.93
C PRO A 162 -8.18 -10.14 -5.11
N ARG A 163 -7.86 -8.94 -5.59
CA ARG A 163 -8.84 -7.91 -5.96
C ARG A 163 -9.81 -8.48 -7.00
N PRO A 164 -11.13 -8.44 -6.74
CA PRO A 164 -12.14 -8.87 -7.71
C PRO A 164 -11.98 -8.11 -9.02
N LEU A 165 -12.02 -8.84 -10.14
CA LEU A 165 -12.05 -8.22 -11.47
C LEU A 165 -13.48 -7.78 -11.81
N PRO A 166 -13.66 -6.70 -12.58
CA PRO A 166 -14.96 -6.35 -13.12
C PRO A 166 -15.52 -7.54 -13.92
N SER A 167 -16.76 -7.94 -13.64
CA SER A 167 -17.48 -8.89 -14.48
C SER A 167 -17.75 -8.26 -15.86
N GLU A 168 -17.35 -8.96 -16.93
CA GLU A 168 -17.63 -8.56 -18.33
C GLU A 168 -19.13 -8.35 -18.63
#